data_AF-H8GHD2-F1
#
_entry.id   AF-H8GHD2-F1
#
_cell.length_a   1.000
_cell.length_b   1.000
_cell.length_c   1.000
_cell.angle_alpha   90.00
_cell.angle_beta   90.00
_cell.angle_gamma   90.00
#
_symmetry.space_group_name_H-M   'P 1'
#
loop_
_entity.id
_entity.type
_entity.pdbx_description
1 polymer ?
#
loop_
_entity_poly.entity_id
_entity_poly.type
_entity_poly.pdbx_seq_one_letter_code
_entity_poly.pdbx_strand_id
1 'polypeptide(L)' 'MPLMLYYFHDPMCSWCWAFRPCWQDIVAGLPESVRSRRVLGGLAPDTEQTMPTAMQAKLKAIWQTIQETVPGTPFNFEF' A
#
# COMPACT_ATOMS: atom_id res chain seq x y z
N MET A 1 0.76 -0.83 -29.90
CA MET A 1 0.71 -0.14 -28.59
C MET A 1 1.17 -1.14 -27.54
N PRO A 2 2.08 -0.80 -26.61
CA PRO A 2 2.49 -1.72 -25.56
C PRO A 2 1.33 -1.98 -24.59
N LEU A 3 1.24 -3.20 -24.08
CA LEU A 3 0.28 -3.54 -23.02
C LEU A 3 0.66 -2.75 -21.76
N MET A 4 -0.33 -2.23 -21.03
CA MET A 4 -0.09 -1.42 -19.84
C MET A 4 -0.66 -2.10 -18.60
N LEU A 5 0.20 -2.37 -17.61
CA LEU A 5 -0.19 -2.79 -16.27
C LEU A 5 -0.34 -1.55 -15.39
N TYR A 6 -1.55 -1.29 -14.92
CA TYR A 6 -1.83 -0.21 -13.99
C TYR A 6 -1.83 -0.72 -12.55
N TYR A 7 -1.00 -0.10 -11.70
CA TYR A 7 -1.01 -0.33 -10.26
C TYR A 7 -1.58 0.89 -9.54
N PHE A 8 -2.81 0.75 -9.07
CA PHE A 8 -3.48 1.74 -8.24
C PHE A 8 -3.07 1.53 -6.79
N HIS A 9 -2.52 2.57 -6.18
CA HIS A 9 -2.04 2.51 -4.80
C HIS A 9 -2.17 3.85 -4.10
N ASP A 10 -1.99 3.84 -2.78
CA ASP A 10 -1.85 5.05 -1.98
C ASP A 10 -0.60 4.92 -1.08
N PRO A 11 0.26 5.95 -0.97
CA PRO A 11 1.41 5.94 -0.07
C PRO A 11 1.05 5.69 1.40
N MET A 12 -0.16 6.05 1.84
CA MET A 12 -0.66 5.84 3.20
C MET A 12 -1.40 4.51 3.37
N CYS A 13 -1.62 3.73 2.31
CA CYS A 13 -2.26 2.41 2.40
C CYS A 13 -1.29 1.37 2.97
N SER A 14 -1.61 0.83 4.15
CA SER A 14 -0.78 -0.16 4.84
C SER A 14 -0.63 -1.49 4.08
N TRP A 15 -1.65 -1.91 3.32
CA TRP A 15 -1.54 -3.09 2.46
C TRP A 15 -0.69 -2.82 1.21
N CYS A 16 -0.74 -1.61 0.64
CA CYS A 16 0.18 -1.22 -0.44
C CYS A 16 1.64 -1.18 0.05
N TRP A 17 1.87 -0.81 1.32
CA TRP A 17 3.18 -0.90 1.96
C TRP A 17 3.66 -2.35 2.04
N ALA A 18 2.84 -3.25 2.58
CA ALA A 18 3.15 -4.67 2.68
C ALA A 18 3.39 -5.34 1.31
N PHE A 19 2.65 -4.91 0.29
CA PHE A 19 2.74 -5.44 -1.06
C PHE A 19 3.96 -4.92 -1.84
N ARG A 20 4.67 -3.90 -1.35
CA ARG A 20 5.77 -3.25 -2.08
C ARG A 20 6.84 -4.23 -2.61
N PRO A 21 7.34 -5.22 -1.84
CA PRO A 21 8.32 -6.18 -2.36
C PRO A 21 7.77 -6.99 -3.53
N CYS A 22 6.53 -7.51 -3.41
CA CYS A 22 5.88 -8.25 -4.49
C CYS A 22 5.66 -7.38 -5.73
N TRP A 23 5.29 -6.11 -5.56
CA TRP A 23 5.21 -5.17 -6.69
C TRP A 23 6.56 -4.99 -7.41
N GLN A 24 7.66 -4.94 -6.66
CA GLN A 24 9.01 -4.85 -7.25
C GLN A 24 9.34 -6.12 -8.05
N ASP A 25 9.02 -7.30 -7.52
CA ASP A 25 9.22 -8.58 -8.20
C ASP A 25 8.37 -8.68 -9.47
N ILE A 26 7.11 -8.23 -9.42
CA ILE A 26 6.22 -8.18 -10.59
C ILE A 26 6.83 -7.31 -11.68
N VAL A 27 7.23 -6.08 -11.35
CA VAL A 27 7.80 -5.14 -12.34
C VAL A 27 9.11 -5.66 -12.91
N ALA A 28 9.95 -6.28 -12.09
CA ALA A 28 11.20 -6.90 -12.54
C ALA A 28 10.96 -8.09 -13.48
N GLY A 29 9.85 -8.81 -13.30
CA GLY A 29 9.46 -9.96 -14.13
C GLY A 29 8.61 -9.62 -15.36
N LEU A 30 8.31 -8.34 -15.63
CA LEU A 30 7.48 -7.98 -16.78
C LEU A 30 8.21 -8.22 -18.11
N PRO A 31 7.53 -8.76 -19.14
CA PRO A 31 8.07 -8.78 -20.51
C PRO A 31 8.32 -7.35 -21.01
N GLU A 32 9.30 -7.17 -21.89
CA GLU A 32 9.63 -5.84 -22.47
C GLU A 32 8.45 -5.18 -23.22
N SER A 33 7.50 -5.98 -23.69
CA SER A 33 6.28 -5.52 -24.35
C SER A 33 5.23 -4.94 -23.40
N VAL A 34 5.39 -5.12 -22.09
CA VAL A 34 4.48 -4.65 -21.04
C VAL A 34 5.12 -3.50 -20.27
N ARG A 35 4.42 -2.37 -20.19
CA ARG A 35 4.84 -1.23 -19.36
C ARG A 35 4.02 -1.19 -18.09
N SER A 36 4.65 -0.84 -16.96
CA SER A 36 3.96 -0.58 -15.70
C SER A 36 3.69 0.92 -15.51
N ARG A 37 2.51 1.28 -15.03
CA ARG A 37 2.17 2.65 -14.61
C ARG A 37 1.56 2.63 -13.21
N ARG A 38 2.13 3.43 -12.31
CA ARG A 38 1.57 3.69 -10.98
C ARG A 38 0.54 4.81 -11.06
N VAL A 39 -0.58 4.65 -10.37
CA VAL A 39 -1.66 5.63 -10.29
C VAL A 39 -2.04 5.80 -8.83
N LEU A 40 -2.11 7.05 -8.38
CA LEU A 40 -2.57 7.35 -7.03
C LEU A 40 -4.08 7.13 -6.94
N GLY A 41 -4.50 6.29 -6.00
CA GLY A 41 -5.90 5.96 -5.78
C GLY A 41 -6.66 7.01 -4.96
N GLY A 42 -5.97 7.72 -4.06
CA GLY A 42 -6.58 8.69 -3.15
C GLY A 42 -7.35 8.00 -2.02
N LEU A 43 -6.63 7.55 -0.99
CA LEU A 43 -7.21 6.77 0.12
C LEU A 43 -8.21 7.57 0.97
N ALA A 44 -7.96 8.86 1.16
CA ALA A 44 -8.81 9.76 1.92
C ALA A 44 -8.73 11.18 1.33
N PRO A 45 -9.83 11.97 1.40
CA PRO A 45 -9.82 13.38 1.00
C PRO A 45 -9.05 14.25 1.99
N ASP A 46 -8.64 15.43 1.54
CA ASP A 46 -8.00 16.43 2.40
C ASP A 46 -8.93 16.86 3.54
N THR A 47 -8.40 16.89 4.76
CA THR A 47 -9.13 17.30 5.96
C THR A 47 -8.17 17.71 7.07
N GLU A 48 -8.56 18.70 7.87
CA GLU A 48 -7.88 19.07 9.12
C GLU A 48 -8.47 18.37 10.34
N GLN A 49 -9.54 17.58 10.16
CA GLN A 49 -10.15 16.84 11.26
C GLN A 49 -9.20 15.77 11.76
N THR A 50 -8.99 15.74 13.08
CA THR A 50 -8.16 14.73 13.72
C THR A 50 -8.79 13.34 13.57
N MET A 51 -7.96 12.32 13.37
CA MET A 51 -8.44 10.95 13.23
C MET A 51 -9.09 10.49 14.55
N PRO A 52 -10.35 10.04 14.54
CA PRO A 52 -11.01 9.55 15.76
C PRO A 52 -10.26 8.37 16.38
N THR A 53 -10.22 8.28 17.72
CA THR A 53 -9.51 7.21 18.45
C THR A 53 -9.91 5.81 18.00
N ALA A 54 -11.19 5.59 17.70
CA ALA A 54 -11.68 4.30 17.19
C ALA A 54 -11.05 3.93 15.82
N MET A 55 -10.82 4.92 14.95
CA MET A 55 -10.16 4.71 13.67
C MET A 55 -8.67 4.42 13.87
N GLN A 56 -8.00 5.13 14.77
CA GLN A 56 -6.59 4.87 15.11
C GLN A 56 -6.40 3.43 15.63
N ALA A 57 -7.26 3.00 16.57
CA ALA A 57 -7.24 1.63 17.09
C ALA A 57 -7.47 0.58 15.99
N LYS A 58 -8.41 0.84 15.07
CA LYS A 58 -8.67 -0.02 13.92
C LYS A 58 -7.45 -0.11 13.00
N LEU A 59 -6.81 1.01 12.67
CA LEU A 59 -5.62 1.01 11.80
C LEU A 59 -4.45 0.27 12.45
N LYS A 60 -4.24 0.46 13.76
CA LYS A 60 -3.23 -0.29 14.52
C LYS A 60 -3.47 -1.81 14.45
N ALA A 61 -4.73 -2.24 14.62
CA ALA A 61 -5.08 -3.65 14.48
C ALA A 61 -4.84 -4.18 13.05
N ILE A 62 -5.16 -3.39 12.03
CA ILE A 62 -4.86 -3.76 10.63
C ILE A 62 -3.36 -3.92 10.41
N TRP A 63 -2.53 -3.04 10.98
CA TRP A 63 -1.08 -3.15 10.86
C TRP A 63 -0.56 -4.42 11.54
N GLN A 64 -1.11 -4.79 12.70
CA GLN A 64 -0.79 -6.07 13.35
C GLN A 64 -1.16 -7.27 12.47
N THR A 65 -2.38 -7.28 11.91
CA THR A 65 -2.81 -8.33 10.96
C THR A 65 -1.88 -8.42 9.75
N ILE A 66 -1.40 -7.28 9.24
CA ILE A 66 -0.44 -7.27 8.14
C ILE A 66 0.88 -7.92 8.55
N GLN A 67 1.40 -7.65 9.75
CA GLN A 67 2.65 -8.29 10.20
C GLN A 67 2.50 -9.80 10.38
N GLU A 68 1.32 -10.26 10.80
CA GLU A 68 0.99 -11.69 10.88
C GLU A 68 0.87 -12.33 9.50
N THR A 69 0.23 -11.63 8.54
CA THR A 69 -0.06 -12.15 7.20
C THR A 69 1.14 -12.07 6.26
N VAL A 70 1.94 -11.00 6.38
CA VAL A 70 3.10 -10.69 5.54
C VAL A 70 4.30 -10.43 6.47
N PRO A 71 4.93 -11.50 7.00
CA PRO A 71 6.05 -11.39 7.92
C PRO A 71 7.18 -10.53 7.36
N GLY A 72 7.80 -9.73 8.23
CA GLY A 72 8.86 -8.81 7.86
C GLY A 72 8.38 -7.44 7.38
N THR A 73 7.07 -7.20 7.29
CA THR A 73 6.54 -5.84 7.05
C THR A 73 6.74 -4.98 8.32
N PRO A 74 7.59 -3.93 8.30
CA PRO A 74 7.87 -3.17 9.50
C PRO A 74 6.82 -2.08 9.72
N PHE A 75 6.42 -1.89 10.97
CA PHE A 75 5.61 -0.76 11.44
C PHE A 75 6.21 -0.23 12.75
N ASN A 76 6.24 1.10 12.90
CA ASN A 76 6.44 1.75 14.20
C ASN A 76 5.06 2.06 14.81
N PHE A 77 4.82 1.63 16.04
CA PHE A 77 3.55 1.82 16.76
C PHE A 77 3.56 2.99 17.75
N GLU A 78 4.60 3.83 17.70
CA GLU A 78 4.72 5.08 18.47
C GLU A 78 3.95 6.22 17.78
N PHE A 79 2.62 6.26 17.97
CA PHE A 79 1.75 7.37 17.61
C PHE A 79 0.47 7.38 18.45
#